data_AF-A0A934CWE2-F1
#
_entry.id   AF-A0A934CWE2-F1
#
_cell.length_a   1.000
_cell.length_b   1.000
_cell.length_c   1.000
_cell.angle_alpha   90.00
_cell.angle_beta   90.00
_cell.angle_gamma   90.00
#
_symmetry.space_group_name_H-M   'P 1'
#
loop_
_entity.id
_entity.type
_entity.pdbx_description
1 polymer ?
#
loop_
_entity_poly.entity_id
_entity_poly.type
_entity_poly.pdbx_seq_one_letter_code
_entity_poly.pdbx_strand_id
1 'polypeptide(L)' 'MDNYVVRIYRHKKDNPNRLVGVVEKIGDEGKKAFTNLDELWQILNPSKKVSYRQLESSGKNKNRRC' A
#
# COMPACT_ATOMS: atom_id res chain seq x y z
N MET A 1 -16.50 -5.78 14.06
CA MET A 1 -15.06 -6.08 14.01
C MET A 1 -14.76 -6.53 12.60
N ASP A 2 -13.85 -5.85 11.92
CA ASP A 2 -13.44 -6.23 10.57
C ASP A 2 -12.29 -7.22 10.65
N ASN A 3 -12.37 -8.31 9.89
CA ASN A 3 -11.34 -9.35 9.86
C ASN A 3 -10.44 -9.13 8.64
N TYR A 4 -9.12 -9.21 8.84
CA TYR A 4 -8.13 -9.01 7.79
C TYR A 4 -7.12 -10.15 7.79
N VAL A 5 -6.76 -10.62 6.59
CA VAL A 5 -5.63 -11.53 6.37
C VAL A 5 -4.46 -10.70 5.84
N VAL A 6 -3.35 -10.68 6.58
CA VAL A 6 -2.15 -9.94 6.21
C VAL A 6 -1.04 -10.94 5.89
N ARG A 7 -0.52 -10.88 4.66
CA ARG A 7 0.64 -11.68 4.21
C ARG A 7 1.85 -10.78 4.16
N ILE A 8 2.86 -11.08 4.99
CA ILE A 8 4.11 -10.29 5.06
C ILE A 8 5.23 -11.12 4.46
N TYR A 9 5.91 -10.54 3.47
CA TYR A 9 7.09 -11.09 2.85
C TYR A 9 8.28 -10.19 3.16
N ARG A 10 9.33 -10.80 3.73
CA ARG A 10 10.58 -10.11 4.01
C ARG A 10 11.65 -10.62 3.06
N HIS A 11 12.18 -9.73 2.23
CA HIS A 11 13.32 -10.05 1.37
C HIS A 11 14.62 -9.72 2.10
N LYS A 12 15.57 -10.66 2.19
CA LYS A 12 16.95 -10.45 2.71
C LYS A 12 17.92 -10.80 1.59
N LYS A 13 18.86 -9.92 1.21
CA LYS A 13 20.17 -9.84 1.88
C LYS A 13 20.70 -8.40 2.12
N ASP A 14 20.24 -7.40 1.36
CA ASP A 14 20.88 -6.06 1.38
C ASP A 14 20.04 -4.92 2.01
N ASN A 15 18.75 -5.09 2.28
CA ASN A 15 17.90 -4.01 2.82
C ASN A 15 16.82 -4.54 3.78
N PRO A 16 17.10 -4.65 5.10
CA PRO A 16 16.16 -5.21 6.08
C PRO A 16 14.91 -4.35 6.33
N ASN A 17 14.91 -3.09 5.86
CA ASN A 17 13.83 -2.11 6.06
C ASN A 17 12.72 -2.20 4.99
N ARG A 18 12.92 -2.96 3.91
CA ARG A 18 11.89 -3.17 2.88
C ARG A 18 11.02 -4.37 3.26
N LEU A 19 9.76 -4.09 3.54
CA LEU A 19 8.75 -5.09 3.91
C LEU A 19 7.60 -5.00 2.92
N VAL A 20 7.39 -6.06 2.16
CA VAL A 20 6.33 -6.10 1.14
C VAL A 20 5.28 -7.10 1.57
N GLY A 21 4.01 -6.81 1.31
CA GLY A 21 2.93 -7.66 1.75
C GLY A 21 1.62 -7.39 1.05
N VAL A 22 0.62 -8.18 1.38
CA VAL A 22 -0.74 -8.06 0.85
C VAL A 22 -1.74 -8.15 2.00
N VAL A 23 -2.72 -7.26 2.00
CA VAL A 23 -3.88 -7.26 2.91
C VAL A 23 -5.10 -7.67 2.12
N GLU A 24 -5.88 -8.58 2.71
CA GLU A 24 -7.18 -9.01 2.22
C GLU A 24 -8.19 -8.79 3.35
N LYS A 25 -9.28 -8.08 3.06
CA LYS A 25 -10.37 -7.89 4.03
C LYS A 25 -11.38 -9.02 3.84
N ILE A 26 -11.67 -9.76 4.90
CA ILE A 26 -12.65 -10.85 4.86
C ILE A 26 -14.03 -10.28 4.58
N GLY A 27 -14.63 -10.71 3.48
CA GLY A 27 -15.94 -10.24 3.01
C GLY A 27 -15.89 -9.20 1.89
N ASP A 28 -14.69 -8.71 1.52
CA ASP A 28 -14.46 -7.89 0.32
C ASP A 28 -13.65 -8.71 -0.70
N GLU A 29 -13.97 -8.58 -1.98
CA GLU A 29 -13.30 -9.31 -3.07
C GLU A 29 -11.92 -8.71 -3.46
N GLY A 30 -11.41 -7.78 -2.66
CA GLY A 30 -10.23 -6.96 -2.96
C GLY A 30 -8.99 -7.30 -2.15
N LYS A 31 -7.84 -7.38 -2.83
CA LYS A 31 -6.51 -7.50 -2.21
C LYS A 31 -5.73 -6.20 -2.44
N LYS A 32 -5.10 -5.68 -1.38
CA LYS A 32 -4.24 -4.48 -1.45
C LYS A 32 -2.81 -4.85 -1.10
N ALA A 33 -1.88 -4.56 -1.99
CA ALA A 33 -0.46 -4.70 -1.69
C ALA A 33 0.02 -3.50 -0.84
N PHE A 34 1.03 -3.72 -0.01
CA PHE A 34 1.74 -2.68 0.73
C PHE A 34 3.25 -2.95 0.67
N THR A 35 4.03 -1.88 0.71
CA THR A 35 5.51 -1.94 0.62
C THR A 35 6.23 -1.34 1.83
N ASN A 36 5.45 -0.81 2.78
CA ASN A 36 5.90 -0.27 4.06
C ASN A 36 4.79 -0.45 5.12
N LEU A 37 5.14 -0.28 6.40
CA LEU A 37 4.17 -0.39 7.49
C LEU A 37 3.14 0.75 7.51
N ASP A 38 3.50 1.94 7.02
CA ASP A 38 2.62 3.10 7.01
C ASP A 38 1.41 2.90 6.07
N GLU A 39 1.64 2.32 4.88
CA GLU A 39 0.60 1.91 3.93
C GLU A 39 -0.31 0.86 4.53
N LEU A 40 0.25 -0.15 5.21
CA LEU A 40 -0.52 -1.16 5.92
C LEU A 40 -1.45 -0.50 6.97
N TRP A 41 -0.91 0.43 7.74
CA TRP A 41 -1.68 1.14 8.76
C TRP A 41 -2.82 1.98 8.17
N GLN A 42 -2.60 2.63 7.03
CA GLN A 42 -3.65 3.36 6.31
C GLN A 42 -4.75 2.44 5.77
N ILE A 43 -4.38 1.25 5.28
CA ILE A 43 -5.35 0.26 4.77
C ILE A 43 -6.23 -0.27 5.91
N LEU A 44 -5.64 -0.53 7.08
CA LEU A 44 -6.36 -1.03 8.25
C LEU A 44 -7.18 0.07 8.96
N ASN A 45 -6.78 1.34 8.83
CA ASN A 45 -7.43 2.46 9.48
C ASN A 45 -7.81 3.58 8.50
N PRO A 46 -8.83 3.38 7.64
CA PRO A 46 -9.25 4.36 6.64
C PRO A 46 -9.77 5.68 7.25
N SER A 47 -10.10 5.70 8.55
CA SER A 47 -10.61 6.86 9.27
C SER A 47 -9.55 7.95 9.51
N LYS A 48 -8.26 7.61 9.43
CA LYS A 48 -7.17 8.60 9.49
C LYS A 48 -6.73 8.95 8.06
N LYS A 49 -7.46 9.86 7.41
CA LYS A 49 -6.95 10.58 6.23
C LYS A 49 -5.78 11.47 6.67
N VAL A 50 -4.59 10.91 6.86
CA VAL A 50 -3.38 11.73 6.85
C VAL A 50 -3.06 11.99 5.39
N SER A 51 -3.32 13.21 4.95
CA SER A 51 -3.15 13.66 3.57
C SER A 51 -1.68 13.69 3.16
N TYR A 52 -1.11 12.57 2.76
CA TYR A 52 0.14 12.56 1.99
C TYR A 52 -0.22 12.52 0.51
N ARG A 53 -0.34 13.71 -0.08
CA ARG A 53 -0.81 13.95 -1.45
C ARG A 53 0.20 13.56 -2.54
N GLN A 54 1.21 12.73 -2.28
CA GLN A 54 2.25 12.42 -3.26
C GLN A 54 2.84 11.05 -2.95
N LEU A 55 2.70 10.10 -3.87
CA LEU A 55 3.74 9.19 -4.36
C LEU A 55 3.09 8.19 -5.33
N GLU A 56 2.58 8.68 -6.47
CA GLU A 56 2.70 8.02 -7.79
C GLU A 56 2.57 9.09 -8.88
N SER A 57 3.40 10.13 -8.75
CA SER A 57 3.88 10.90 -9.89
C SER A 57 4.90 10.05 -10.67
N SER A 58 4.47 8.93 -11.27
CA SER A 58 5.27 8.19 -12.26
C SER A 58 4.41 7.41 -13.26
N GLY A 59 3.43 8.10 -13.83
CA GLY A 59 3.02 7.89 -15.22
C GLY A 59 3.20 9.21 -15.96
N LYS A 60 4.37 9.44 -16.53
CA LYS A 60 4.70 10.66 -17.30
C LYS A 60 3.70 10.81 -18.47
N ASN A 61 2.69 11.67 -18.36
CA ASN A 61 2.02 12.23 -19.53
C ASN A 61 2.66 13.59 -19.85
N LYS A 62 3.57 13.60 -20.83
CA LYS A 62 4.15 14.82 -21.40
C LYS A 62 3.40 15.15 -22.69
N ASN A 63 2.68 16.29 -22.67
CA ASN A 63 2.44 17.21 -23.80
C ASN A 63 1.62 16.68 -25.00
N ARG A 64 0.88 17.48 -25.77
CA ARG A 64 0.50 18.91 -25.79
C ARG A 64 -0.62 19.01 -26.83
N ARG A 65 -1.47 20.03 -26.70
CA ARG A 65 -2.29 20.58 -27.79
C ARG A 65 -1.50 20.65 -29.10
N CYS A 66 -2.14 20.24 -30.19
CA CYS A 66 -2.53 21.10 -31.30
C CYS A 66 -3.95 20.72 -31.71
#